data_AF-A0A6G7Z823-F1
#
_entry.id   AF-A0A6G7Z823-F1
#
_cell.length_a   1.000
_cell.length_b   1.000
_cell.length_c   1.000
_cell.angle_alpha   90.00
_cell.angle_beta   90.00
_cell.angle_gamma   90.00
#
_symmetry.space_group_name_H-M   'P 1'
#
loop_
_entity.id
_entity.type
_entity.pdbx_description
1 polymer ?
#
loop_
_entity_poly.entity_id
_entity_poly.type
_entity_poly.pdbx_seq_one_letter_code
_entity_poly.pdbx_strand_id
1 'polypeptide(L)'
;MKKLVALLLVGLLVLTGCGASKPKGQDVKIGTAVTVKAKAAAPEGDKKGNFETNVYYGTVVLKDDKIAQVQIDVAQNKQAYNADNSIEPFKFDGSKKVLGDEYGMVKASKIGQEWYKQMENLETWMTGKTVAEVLAMETVEKDAAHPAVPANADLTSSVSIDVSNYLEIVKLAVENAVDVKNAATVGNVSFTTGAADKLDLTTTVAATAYDPDGKVVYSFIDAAQVTGKVENGVATLNEEVQRTKGQKKDEYGMKIASSIGKEWYEQVAAFNEYVIGKTPAEVKAGADADLKSSVTMGKTPLLSPIEVNNEKAIAIVK
;
A
#
# COMPACT_ATOMS: atom_id res chain seq x y z
N MET A 1 0.08 -25.38 4.45
CA MET A 1 1.54 -25.16 4.40
C MET A 1 1.83 -23.73 4.83
N LYS A 2 2.42 -23.55 6.02
CA LYS A 2 2.82 -22.25 6.58
C LYS A 2 4.04 -21.74 5.79
N LYS A 3 3.84 -20.95 4.74
CA LYS A 3 4.95 -20.19 4.16
C LYS A 3 5.02 -18.87 4.89
N LEU A 4 5.92 -18.81 5.87
CA LEU A 4 6.40 -17.59 6.49
C LEU A 4 6.82 -16.63 5.36
N VAL A 5 6.18 -15.47 5.31
CA VAL A 5 6.63 -14.34 4.50
C VAL A 5 8.02 -14.00 5.00
N ALA A 6 9.03 -14.14 4.14
CA ALA A 6 10.38 -13.70 4.44
C ALA A 6 10.35 -12.18 4.56
N LEU A 7 10.39 -11.69 5.80
CA LEU A 7 10.60 -10.28 6.12
C LEU A 7 12.04 -9.90 5.78
N LEU A 8 12.25 -9.33 4.59
CA LEU A 8 13.43 -8.52 4.32
C LEU A 8 13.22 -7.17 5.00
N LEU A 9 13.86 -6.99 6.15
CA LEU A 9 14.09 -5.71 6.79
C LEU A 9 15.10 -4.94 5.92
N VAL A 10 14.61 -4.12 4.99
CA VAL A 10 15.43 -3.08 4.38
C VAL A 10 15.72 -2.06 5.48
N GLY A 11 16.97 -2.05 5.94
CA GLY A 11 17.42 -1.24 7.05
C GLY A 11 17.34 0.25 6.72
N LEU A 12 16.24 0.90 7.12
CA LEU A 12 16.31 2.29 7.54
C LEU A 12 17.19 2.33 8.79
N LEU A 13 18.17 3.26 8.83
CA LEU A 13 19.05 3.47 9.97
C LEU A 13 18.25 3.51 11.28
N VAL A 14 18.21 2.38 11.99
CA VAL A 14 17.89 2.37 13.40
C VAL A 14 19.16 2.87 14.06
N LEU A 15 19.14 4.13 14.51
CA LEU A 15 20.01 4.58 15.58
C LEU A 15 19.71 3.69 16.80
N THR A 16 20.27 2.49 16.84
CA THR A 16 20.35 1.64 18.03
C THR A 16 21.37 2.26 18.97
N GLY A 17 21.01 3.42 19.53
CA GLY A 17 21.62 3.97 20.72
C GLY A 17 20.74 3.61 21.90
N CYS A 18 21.29 2.89 22.87
CA CYS A 18 20.72 2.75 24.20
C CYS A 18 20.22 4.12 24.69
N GLY A 19 18.91 4.27 24.88
CA GLY A 19 18.30 5.48 25.46
C GLY A 19 17.27 6.24 24.61
N ALA A 20 16.83 5.74 23.45
CA ALA A 20 15.73 6.38 22.72
C ALA A 20 14.43 6.34 23.55
N SER A 21 14.01 7.50 24.06
CA SER A 21 12.72 7.66 24.74
C SER A 21 11.58 7.24 23.80
N LYS A 22 10.57 6.53 24.32
CA LYS A 22 9.37 6.16 23.56
C LYS A 22 8.82 7.35 22.76
N PRO A 23 8.41 7.18 21.49
CA PRO A 23 7.73 8.23 20.74
C PRO A 23 6.54 8.78 21.53
N LYS A 24 6.40 10.10 21.57
CA LYS A 24 5.29 10.76 22.27
C LYS A 24 4.05 10.77 21.36
N GLY A 25 2.88 10.58 21.97
CA GLY A 25 1.61 10.66 21.27
C GLY A 25 1.26 12.11 20.93
N GLN A 26 0.59 12.30 19.80
CA GLN A 26 0.17 13.59 19.26
C GLN A 26 -1.24 13.48 18.69
N ASP A 27 -2.03 14.54 18.84
CA ASP A 27 -3.28 14.69 18.12
C ASP A 27 -3.01 15.15 16.69
N VAL A 28 -3.44 14.38 15.71
CA VAL A 28 -3.14 14.54 14.28
C VAL A 28 -4.35 14.17 13.43
N LYS A 29 -4.29 14.44 12.12
CA LYS A 29 -5.17 13.77 11.16
C LYS A 29 -4.38 12.71 10.41
N ILE A 30 -4.96 11.53 10.21
CA ILE A 30 -4.33 10.44 9.44
C ILE A 30 -5.30 10.00 8.36
N GLY A 31 -4.80 9.87 7.14
CA GLY A 31 -5.57 9.31 6.04
C GLY A 31 -4.72 8.43 5.15
N THR A 32 -5.38 7.44 4.55
CA THR A 32 -4.75 6.47 3.65
C THR A 32 -5.56 6.39 2.36
N ALA A 33 -4.87 6.25 1.24
CA ALA A 33 -5.49 6.04 -0.07
C ALA A 33 -4.82 4.92 -0.83
N VAL A 34 -5.58 4.32 -1.75
CA VAL A 34 -5.15 3.25 -2.65
C VAL A 34 -5.67 3.55 -4.05
N THR A 35 -4.82 3.46 -5.06
CA THR A 35 -5.22 3.50 -6.47
C THR A 35 -4.63 2.32 -7.20
N VAL A 36 -5.31 1.89 -8.26
CA VAL A 36 -4.96 0.68 -9.01
C VAL A 36 -4.70 1.08 -10.46
N LYS A 37 -3.62 0.53 -11.02
CA LYS A 37 -3.36 0.52 -12.46
C LYS A 37 -3.03 -0.90 -12.90
N ALA A 38 -3.67 -1.37 -13.95
CA ALA A 38 -3.41 -2.69 -14.49
C ALA A 38 -3.20 -2.65 -16.00
N LYS A 39 -2.35 -3.54 -16.51
CA LYS A 39 -2.11 -3.73 -17.94
C LYS A 39 -1.73 -5.17 -18.24
N ALA A 40 -1.94 -5.57 -19.49
CA ALA A 40 -1.48 -6.84 -20.01
C ALA A 40 -0.62 -6.60 -21.26
N ALA A 41 0.42 -7.41 -21.44
CA ALA A 41 1.22 -7.48 -22.66
C ALA A 41 1.20 -8.92 -23.18
N ALA A 42 1.00 -9.08 -24.49
CA ALA A 42 0.98 -10.39 -25.15
C ALA A 42 2.37 -11.04 -25.17
N PRO A 43 2.47 -12.37 -25.28
CA PRO A 43 3.71 -13.06 -25.59
C PRO A 43 4.31 -12.57 -26.91
N GLU A 44 5.64 -12.53 -27.01
CA GLU A 44 6.36 -12.09 -28.22
C GLU A 44 7.60 -12.96 -28.45
N GLY A 45 7.59 -13.76 -29.52
CA GLY A 45 8.63 -14.76 -29.78
C GLY A 45 8.75 -15.72 -28.59
N ASP A 46 9.95 -15.83 -28.02
CA ASP A 46 10.22 -16.68 -26.85
C ASP A 46 9.85 -16.02 -25.51
N LYS A 47 9.36 -14.77 -25.51
CA LYS A 47 8.95 -14.07 -24.29
C LYS A 47 7.52 -14.42 -23.93
N LYS A 48 7.31 -14.74 -22.66
CA LYS A 48 5.97 -14.91 -22.07
C LYS A 48 5.20 -13.58 -22.07
N GLY A 49 3.88 -13.68 -22.11
CA GLY A 49 2.99 -12.56 -21.83
C GLY A 49 3.11 -12.14 -20.36
N ASN A 50 2.70 -10.91 -20.07
CA ASN A 50 2.79 -10.33 -18.72
C ASN A 50 1.45 -9.69 -18.33
N PHE A 51 0.89 -10.14 -17.21
CA PHE A 51 -0.23 -9.51 -16.53
C PHE A 51 0.32 -8.70 -15.35
N GLU A 52 0.22 -7.37 -15.42
CA GLU A 52 0.83 -6.47 -14.45
C GLU A 52 -0.24 -5.68 -13.69
N THR A 53 -0.11 -5.68 -12.36
CA THR A 53 -0.96 -4.91 -11.46
C THR A 53 -0.07 -4.01 -10.61
N ASN A 54 -0.35 -2.71 -10.63
CA ASN A 54 0.33 -1.69 -9.84
C ASN A 54 -0.69 -1.14 -8.86
N VAL A 55 -0.53 -1.46 -7.58
CA VAL A 55 -1.36 -0.95 -6.50
C VAL A 55 -0.55 0.09 -5.75
N TYR A 56 -0.86 1.36 -5.98
CA TYR A 56 -0.25 2.49 -5.32
C TYR A 56 -0.99 2.72 -4.01
N TYR A 57 -0.26 2.99 -2.94
CA TYR A 57 -0.86 3.35 -1.67
C TYR A 57 -0.03 4.39 -0.94
N GLY A 58 -0.70 5.23 -0.17
CA GLY A 58 -0.04 6.25 0.63
C GLY A 58 -0.79 6.52 1.92
N THR A 59 -0.04 6.80 2.98
CA THR A 59 -0.56 7.23 4.28
C THR A 59 0.05 8.58 4.62
N VAL A 60 -0.81 9.56 4.89
CA VAL A 60 -0.43 10.94 5.22
C VAL A 60 -0.87 11.22 6.65
N VAL A 61 0.06 11.78 7.43
CA VAL A 61 -0.21 12.35 8.75
C VAL A 61 -0.10 13.86 8.65
N LEU A 62 -1.18 14.55 9.01
CA LEU A 62 -1.22 16.00 9.11
C LEU A 62 -1.15 16.41 10.57
N LYS A 63 -0.25 17.37 10.84
CA LYS A 63 -0.24 18.14 12.08
C LYS A 63 -0.56 19.57 11.70
N ASP A 64 -1.68 20.06 12.20
CA ASP A 64 -2.25 21.35 11.80
C ASP A 64 -2.49 21.38 10.27
N ASP A 65 -1.87 22.29 9.54
CA ASP A 65 -1.98 22.43 8.08
C ASP A 65 -0.81 21.79 7.30
N LYS A 66 0.11 21.12 8.00
CA LYS A 66 1.35 20.56 7.44
C LYS A 66 1.39 19.04 7.47
N ILE A 67 2.09 18.48 6.49
CA ILE A 67 2.42 17.06 6.46
C ILE A 67 3.50 16.80 7.51
N ALA A 68 3.11 16.18 8.61
CA ALA A 68 4.05 15.68 9.63
C ALA A 68 4.75 14.41 9.15
N GLN A 69 4.08 13.62 8.30
CA GLN A 69 4.64 12.40 7.75
C GLN A 69 3.88 11.96 6.51
N VAL A 70 4.58 11.34 5.58
CA VAL A 70 3.98 10.67 4.42
C VAL A 70 4.76 9.38 4.13
N GLN A 71 4.02 8.31 3.87
CA GLN A 71 4.57 7.01 3.49
C GLN A 71 3.83 6.53 2.24
N ILE A 72 4.54 6.37 1.13
CA ILE A 72 4.07 5.96 -0.19
C ILE A 72 4.85 4.73 -0.63
N ASP A 73 4.14 3.76 -1.19
CA ASP A 73 4.74 2.55 -1.75
C ASP A 73 3.84 1.99 -2.87
N VAL A 74 4.38 1.04 -3.63
CA VAL A 74 3.71 0.42 -4.76
C VAL A 74 3.90 -1.09 -4.69
N ALA A 75 2.81 -1.84 -4.63
CA ALA A 75 2.85 -3.27 -4.94
C ALA A 75 2.76 -3.42 -6.46
N GLN A 76 3.92 -3.57 -7.11
CA GLN A 76 4.01 -3.86 -8.54
C GLN A 76 4.14 -5.38 -8.73
N ASN A 77 3.02 -6.02 -9.05
CA ASN A 77 2.96 -7.46 -9.25
C ASN A 77 2.95 -7.79 -10.74
N LYS A 78 3.57 -8.91 -11.08
CA LYS A 78 3.61 -9.46 -12.44
C LYS A 78 3.30 -10.94 -12.40
N GLN A 79 2.44 -11.39 -13.30
CA GLN A 79 2.16 -12.81 -13.50
C GLN A 79 2.32 -13.13 -14.99
N ALA A 80 3.19 -14.10 -15.27
CA ALA A 80 3.46 -14.52 -16.63
C ALA A 80 2.38 -15.50 -17.14
N TYR A 81 2.16 -15.48 -18.44
CA TYR A 81 1.29 -16.44 -19.13
C TYR A 81 1.84 -16.75 -20.52
N ASN A 82 1.46 -17.89 -21.08
CA ASN A 82 2.00 -18.41 -22.34
C ASN A 82 0.97 -18.33 -23.47
N ALA A 83 1.43 -18.49 -24.71
CA ALA A 83 0.59 -18.43 -25.91
C ALA A 83 -0.45 -19.57 -26.00
N ASP A 84 -0.25 -20.67 -25.27
CA ASP A 84 -1.17 -21.80 -25.15
C ASP A 84 -2.25 -21.59 -24.05
N ASN A 85 -2.37 -20.36 -23.54
CA ASN A 85 -3.23 -19.94 -22.44
C ASN A 85 -2.82 -20.46 -21.05
N SER A 86 -1.71 -21.19 -20.91
CA SER A 86 -1.22 -21.59 -19.59
C SER A 86 -0.73 -20.37 -18.78
N ILE A 87 -1.02 -20.37 -17.48
CA ILE A 87 -0.70 -19.28 -16.56
C ILE A 87 0.37 -19.76 -15.59
N GLU A 88 1.43 -18.97 -15.42
CA GLU A 88 2.47 -19.28 -14.46
C GLU A 88 1.99 -19.02 -13.03
N PRO A 89 2.40 -19.86 -12.05
CA PRO A 89 2.08 -19.62 -10.65
C PRO A 89 2.55 -18.25 -10.21
N PHE A 90 1.66 -17.48 -9.57
CA PHE A 90 2.03 -16.21 -8.99
C PHE A 90 2.97 -16.39 -7.81
N LYS A 91 4.01 -15.55 -7.76
CA LYS A 91 4.92 -15.41 -6.62
C LYS A 91 4.90 -13.95 -6.18
N PHE A 92 4.60 -13.72 -4.90
CA PHE A 92 4.74 -12.41 -4.31
C PHE A 92 6.18 -12.22 -3.82
N ASP A 93 6.86 -11.21 -4.35
CA ASP A 93 8.24 -10.86 -3.97
C ASP A 93 8.31 -9.63 -3.04
N GLY A 94 7.19 -8.93 -2.83
CA GLY A 94 7.11 -7.71 -2.01
C GLY A 94 6.67 -6.49 -2.80
N SER A 95 6.43 -5.38 -2.09
CA SER A 95 6.28 -4.06 -2.70
C SER A 95 7.63 -3.48 -3.10
N LYS A 96 7.64 -2.35 -3.83
CA LYS A 96 8.89 -1.71 -4.25
C LYS A 96 9.79 -1.31 -3.09
N LYS A 97 9.24 -0.78 -1.98
CA LYS A 97 10.07 -0.50 -0.78
C LYS A 97 10.59 -1.77 -0.12
N VAL A 98 9.76 -2.83 -0.05
CA VAL A 98 10.19 -4.11 0.55
C VAL A 98 11.31 -4.76 -0.26
N LEU A 99 11.25 -4.68 -1.59
CA LEU A 99 12.30 -5.18 -2.47
C LEU A 99 13.61 -4.38 -2.33
N GLY A 100 13.54 -3.09 -1.99
CA GLY A 100 14.72 -2.26 -1.80
C GLY A 100 15.63 -2.29 -3.03
N ASP A 101 16.90 -2.69 -2.85
CA ASP A 101 17.87 -2.85 -3.94
C ASP A 101 17.54 -4.01 -4.89
N GLU A 102 16.78 -5.03 -4.45
CA GLU A 102 16.36 -6.15 -5.30
C GLU A 102 15.35 -5.73 -6.38
N TYR A 103 14.69 -4.57 -6.22
CA TYR A 103 13.84 -4.00 -7.27
C TYR A 103 14.64 -3.68 -8.54
N GLY A 104 15.92 -3.31 -8.38
CA GLY A 104 16.89 -3.22 -9.47
C GLY A 104 16.73 -2.02 -10.41
N MET A 105 16.11 -0.93 -9.97
CA MET A 105 15.88 0.27 -10.78
C MET A 105 17.16 1.06 -11.05
N VAL A 106 18.22 0.90 -10.24
CA VAL A 106 19.51 1.59 -10.44
C VAL A 106 20.02 1.45 -11.86
N LYS A 107 19.81 0.29 -12.51
CA LYS A 107 20.25 0.03 -13.89
C LYS A 107 19.57 0.92 -14.94
N ALA A 108 18.34 1.35 -14.68
CA ALA A 108 17.55 2.22 -15.57
C ALA A 108 17.52 3.69 -15.10
N SER A 109 17.96 3.95 -13.86
CA SER A 109 17.93 5.25 -13.22
C SER A 109 19.05 6.16 -13.71
N LYS A 110 18.72 7.27 -14.36
CA LYS A 110 19.71 8.25 -14.85
C LYS A 110 20.52 8.92 -13.72
N ILE A 111 19.98 8.93 -12.49
CA ILE A 111 20.63 9.48 -11.30
C ILE A 111 21.29 8.39 -10.44
N GLY A 112 21.32 7.13 -10.91
CA GLY A 112 21.98 6.03 -10.20
C GLY A 112 21.32 5.63 -8.87
N GLN A 113 20.06 6.01 -8.64
CA GLN A 113 19.33 5.70 -7.40
C GLN A 113 18.22 4.68 -7.61
N GLU A 114 18.04 3.81 -6.61
CA GLU A 114 16.91 2.89 -6.53
C GLU A 114 15.58 3.62 -6.30
N TRP A 115 14.47 2.92 -6.58
CA TRP A 115 13.13 3.51 -6.47
C TRP A 115 12.83 3.95 -5.03
N TYR A 116 13.15 3.12 -4.04
CA TYR A 116 12.84 3.43 -2.64
C TYR A 116 13.59 4.67 -2.14
N LYS A 117 14.87 4.86 -2.54
CA LYS A 117 15.65 6.06 -2.21
C LYS A 117 15.03 7.32 -2.81
N GLN A 118 14.59 7.25 -4.07
CA GLN A 118 13.89 8.37 -4.71
C GLN A 118 12.57 8.67 -4.01
N MET A 119 11.83 7.65 -3.58
CA MET A 119 10.60 7.85 -2.82
C MET A 119 10.86 8.46 -1.44
N GLU A 120 11.90 8.01 -0.71
CA GLU A 120 12.30 8.59 0.57
C GLU A 120 12.69 10.07 0.44
N ASN A 121 13.41 10.44 -0.62
CA ASN A 121 13.73 11.85 -0.91
C ASN A 121 12.46 12.67 -1.16
N LEU A 122 11.50 12.13 -1.90
CA LEU A 122 10.21 12.77 -2.17
C LEU A 122 9.39 12.94 -0.88
N GLU A 123 9.29 11.91 -0.05
CA GLU A 123 8.58 11.93 1.24
C GLU A 123 9.22 12.92 2.23
N THR A 124 10.56 12.98 2.25
CA THR A 124 11.30 13.95 3.06
C THR A 124 11.01 15.36 2.60
N TRP A 125 10.99 15.62 1.30
CA TRP A 125 10.65 16.93 0.75
C TRP A 125 9.21 17.35 1.06
N MET A 126 8.25 16.41 1.07
CA MET A 126 6.86 16.68 1.43
C MET A 126 6.68 17.03 2.92
N THR A 127 7.53 16.47 3.79
CA THR A 127 7.45 16.66 5.23
C THR A 127 7.69 18.12 5.62
N GLY A 128 6.83 18.68 6.46
CA GLY A 128 6.85 20.07 6.90
C GLY A 128 6.19 21.06 5.93
N LYS A 129 5.80 20.63 4.73
CA LYS A 129 5.04 21.44 3.76
C LYS A 129 3.54 21.29 3.97
N THR A 130 2.79 22.27 3.47
CA THR A 130 1.33 22.19 3.33
C THR A 130 0.96 21.27 2.17
N VAL A 131 -0.27 20.73 2.22
CA VAL A 131 -0.81 19.91 1.13
C VAL A 131 -0.87 20.70 -0.18
N ALA A 132 -1.21 21.99 -0.12
CA ALA A 132 -1.26 22.85 -1.29
C ALA A 132 0.11 23.01 -1.96
N GLU A 133 1.18 23.23 -1.18
CA GLU A 133 2.55 23.31 -1.70
C GLU A 133 3.00 21.99 -2.35
N VAL A 134 2.65 20.84 -1.76
CA VAL A 134 2.99 19.54 -2.33
C VAL A 134 2.25 19.29 -3.65
N LEU A 135 0.95 19.57 -3.70
CA LEU A 135 0.13 19.36 -4.90
C LEU A 135 0.43 20.37 -6.01
N ALA A 136 1.01 21.52 -5.68
CA ALA A 136 1.47 22.53 -6.63
C ALA A 136 2.92 22.29 -7.10
N MET A 137 3.50 21.11 -6.86
CA MET A 137 4.85 20.76 -7.33
C MET A 137 5.02 21.03 -8.82
N GLU A 138 6.04 21.82 -9.16
CA GLU A 138 6.45 22.00 -10.55
C GLU A 138 7.03 20.71 -11.12
N THR A 139 6.56 20.33 -12.30
CA THR A 139 7.00 19.14 -13.01
C THR A 139 7.27 19.45 -14.48
N VAL A 140 8.07 18.60 -15.10
CA VAL A 140 8.35 18.64 -16.55
C VAL A 140 8.13 17.26 -17.16
N GLU A 141 7.70 17.24 -18.42
CA GLU A 141 7.69 16.02 -19.23
C GLU A 141 9.12 15.66 -19.64
N LYS A 142 9.56 14.47 -19.26
CA LYS A 142 10.88 13.94 -19.63
C LYS A 142 10.79 13.04 -20.87
N ASP A 143 9.75 12.21 -20.91
CA ASP A 143 9.38 11.33 -22.03
C ASP A 143 7.94 10.81 -21.81
N ALA A 144 7.39 10.07 -22.78
CA ALA A 144 6.02 9.56 -22.72
C ALA A 144 5.72 8.63 -21.54
N ALA A 145 6.74 7.97 -20.97
CA ALA A 145 6.58 7.13 -19.77
C ALA A 145 6.78 7.92 -18.47
N HIS A 146 7.31 9.15 -18.56
CA HIS A 146 7.57 10.05 -17.44
C HIS A 146 7.04 11.47 -17.75
N PRO A 147 5.70 11.64 -17.87
CA PRO A 147 5.09 12.91 -18.22
C PRO A 147 5.22 13.99 -17.14
N ALA A 148 5.48 13.63 -15.88
CA ALA A 148 5.66 14.58 -14.80
C ALA A 148 6.79 14.13 -13.85
N VAL A 149 8.03 14.52 -14.14
CA VAL A 149 9.15 14.41 -13.19
C VAL A 149 9.35 15.73 -12.44
N PRO A 150 9.81 15.73 -11.17
CA PRO A 150 10.00 16.96 -10.43
C PRO A 150 10.96 17.93 -11.14
N ALA A 151 10.57 19.20 -11.21
CA ALA A 151 11.37 20.28 -11.76
C ALA A 151 12.04 21.15 -10.67
N ASN A 152 11.63 20.98 -9.42
CA ASN A 152 12.21 21.69 -8.27
C ASN A 152 13.69 21.30 -8.09
N ALA A 153 14.56 22.31 -7.98
CA ALA A 153 16.00 22.14 -7.79
C ALA A 153 16.37 21.23 -6.60
N ASP A 154 15.59 21.24 -5.52
CA ASP A 154 15.78 20.38 -4.34
C ASP A 154 15.63 18.88 -4.66
N LEU A 155 14.88 18.56 -5.72
CA LEU A 155 14.51 17.18 -6.10
C LEU A 155 15.18 16.69 -7.38
N THR A 156 15.57 17.58 -8.30
CA THR A 156 16.07 17.17 -9.63
C THR A 156 17.31 16.24 -9.60
N SER A 157 18.12 16.31 -8.54
CA SER A 157 19.29 15.43 -8.34
C SER A 157 18.96 14.11 -7.62
N SER A 158 17.76 14.01 -7.05
CA SER A 158 17.39 12.98 -6.08
C SER A 158 16.11 12.21 -6.43
N VAL A 159 15.28 12.74 -7.35
CA VAL A 159 14.02 12.15 -7.81
C VAL A 159 13.89 12.36 -9.33
N SER A 160 13.79 11.25 -10.05
CA SER A 160 13.73 11.23 -11.54
C SER A 160 12.60 10.35 -12.09
N ILE A 161 11.76 9.83 -11.19
CA ILE A 161 10.56 9.04 -11.48
C ILE A 161 9.36 9.96 -11.72
N ASP A 162 8.36 9.47 -12.46
CA ASP A 162 7.07 10.16 -12.60
C ASP A 162 6.36 10.26 -11.25
N VAL A 163 5.89 11.45 -10.89
CA VAL A 163 5.26 11.72 -9.59
C VAL A 163 3.74 11.85 -9.64
N SER A 164 3.13 11.77 -10.83
CA SER A 164 1.68 12.02 -11.03
C SER A 164 0.82 11.16 -10.09
N ASN A 165 1.08 9.85 -10.05
CA ASN A 165 0.31 8.93 -9.20
C ASN A 165 0.57 9.16 -7.71
N TYR A 166 1.76 9.63 -7.33
CA TYR A 166 2.11 9.84 -5.93
C TYR A 166 1.45 11.12 -5.38
N LEU A 167 1.39 12.18 -6.19
CA LEU A 167 0.63 13.39 -5.85
C LEU A 167 -0.87 13.10 -5.76
N GLU A 168 -1.42 12.30 -6.67
CA GLU A 168 -2.82 11.84 -6.60
C GLU A 168 -3.08 11.03 -5.32
N ILE A 169 -2.18 10.11 -4.97
CA ILE A 169 -2.28 9.34 -3.72
C ILE A 169 -2.25 10.24 -2.48
N VAL A 170 -1.37 11.25 -2.43
CA VAL A 170 -1.32 12.21 -1.32
C VAL A 170 -2.63 12.98 -1.22
N LYS A 171 -3.15 13.49 -2.34
CA LYS A 171 -4.44 14.19 -2.39
C LYS A 171 -5.56 13.32 -1.82
N LEU A 172 -5.72 12.11 -2.33
CA LEU A 172 -6.78 11.19 -1.89
C LEU A 172 -6.60 10.78 -0.41
N ALA A 173 -5.37 10.58 0.05
CA ALA A 173 -5.09 10.25 1.44
C ALA A 173 -5.49 11.40 2.37
N VAL A 174 -5.22 12.65 1.99
CA VAL A 174 -5.67 13.84 2.73
C VAL A 174 -7.19 13.98 2.73
N GLU A 175 -7.85 13.74 1.59
CA GLU A 175 -9.32 13.75 1.49
C GLU A 175 -9.98 12.70 2.41
N ASN A 176 -9.30 11.56 2.61
CA ASN A 176 -9.74 10.49 3.50
C ASN A 176 -9.30 10.67 4.97
N ALA A 177 -8.62 11.78 5.33
CA ALA A 177 -8.01 11.91 6.63
C ALA A 177 -9.04 12.12 7.75
N VAL A 178 -8.86 11.39 8.85
CA VAL A 178 -9.70 11.46 10.06
C VAL A 178 -8.89 11.96 11.25
N ASP A 179 -9.54 12.57 12.23
CA ASP A 179 -8.89 12.96 13.49
C ASP A 179 -8.49 11.72 14.29
N VAL A 180 -7.22 11.67 14.70
CA VAL A 180 -6.63 10.60 15.50
C VAL A 180 -5.97 11.19 16.73
N LYS A 181 -6.32 10.66 17.90
CA LYS A 181 -5.80 11.12 19.19
C LYS A 181 -4.62 10.28 19.64
N ASN A 182 -3.66 10.93 20.28
CA ASN A 182 -2.52 10.28 20.93
C ASN A 182 -1.70 9.34 20.00
N ALA A 183 -1.64 9.61 18.69
CA ALA A 183 -0.85 8.79 17.76
C ALA A 183 0.64 9.07 17.92
N ALA A 184 1.45 8.03 18.02
CA ALA A 184 2.89 8.10 18.26
C ALA A 184 3.70 7.54 17.08
N THR A 185 3.24 6.44 16.50
CA THR A 185 3.86 5.81 15.33
C THR A 185 2.80 5.45 14.29
N VAL A 186 3.19 5.38 13.01
CA VAL A 186 2.34 4.91 11.92
C VAL A 186 3.15 4.08 10.93
N GLY A 187 2.53 3.05 10.38
CA GLY A 187 3.10 2.22 9.31
C GLY A 187 2.04 1.86 8.28
N ASN A 188 2.49 1.58 7.06
CA ASN A 188 1.68 0.92 6.05
C ASN A 188 2.41 -0.28 5.41
N VAL A 189 1.62 -1.22 4.90
CA VAL A 189 2.12 -2.45 4.30
C VAL A 189 1.14 -2.95 3.24
N SER A 190 1.66 -3.74 2.30
CA SER A 190 0.84 -4.50 1.36
C SER A 190 1.26 -5.96 1.25
N PHE A 191 0.30 -6.82 0.90
CA PHE A 191 0.53 -8.23 0.60
C PHE A 191 -0.31 -8.61 -0.63
N THR A 192 0.29 -9.30 -1.59
CA THR A 192 -0.45 -9.82 -2.75
C THR A 192 -0.59 -11.33 -2.67
N THR A 193 -1.80 -11.81 -2.96
CA THR A 193 -2.09 -13.23 -3.19
C THR A 193 -2.58 -13.42 -4.61
N GLY A 194 -2.32 -14.59 -5.17
CA GLY A 194 -2.76 -14.95 -6.52
C GLY A 194 -3.45 -16.31 -6.52
N ALA A 195 -4.48 -16.45 -7.37
CA ALA A 195 -5.03 -17.78 -7.69
C ALA A 195 -3.98 -18.61 -8.44
N ALA A 196 -3.97 -19.94 -8.22
CA ALA A 196 -2.93 -20.82 -8.75
C ALA A 196 -2.95 -20.95 -10.28
N ASP A 197 -4.13 -20.87 -10.89
CA ASP A 197 -4.41 -21.19 -12.29
C ASP A 197 -5.21 -20.08 -13.01
N LYS A 198 -5.23 -18.87 -12.45
CA LYS A 198 -5.99 -17.73 -12.98
C LYS A 198 -5.21 -16.44 -12.85
N LEU A 199 -5.52 -15.50 -13.74
CA LEU A 199 -5.17 -14.09 -13.57
C LEU A 199 -6.15 -13.49 -12.57
N ASP A 200 -5.88 -13.70 -11.28
CA ASP A 200 -6.65 -13.14 -10.17
C ASP A 200 -5.65 -12.81 -9.07
N LEU A 201 -5.25 -11.53 -9.04
CA LEU A 201 -4.31 -11.00 -8.05
C LEU A 201 -5.07 -10.09 -7.10
N THR A 202 -5.03 -10.42 -5.81
CA THR A 202 -5.58 -9.58 -4.76
C THR A 202 -4.45 -9.01 -3.91
N THR A 203 -4.25 -7.70 -3.96
CA THR A 203 -3.35 -6.95 -3.09
C THR A 203 -4.15 -6.33 -1.96
N THR A 204 -3.88 -6.76 -0.72
CA THR A 204 -4.39 -6.10 0.49
C THR A 204 -3.39 -5.03 0.91
N VAL A 205 -3.89 -3.83 1.18
CA VAL A 205 -3.14 -2.70 1.75
C VAL A 205 -3.69 -2.43 3.13
N ALA A 206 -2.82 -2.17 4.09
CA ALA A 206 -3.23 -1.72 5.42
C ALA A 206 -2.33 -0.61 5.93
N ALA A 207 -2.91 0.30 6.71
CA ALA A 207 -2.18 1.29 7.49
C ALA A 207 -2.67 1.25 8.94
N THR A 208 -1.74 1.39 9.88
CA THR A 208 -2.04 1.32 11.31
C THR A 208 -1.20 2.32 12.06
N ALA A 209 -1.83 3.11 12.93
CA ALA A 209 -1.13 3.98 13.86
C ALA A 209 -1.33 3.50 15.29
N TYR A 210 -0.30 3.67 16.11
CA TYR A 210 -0.26 3.23 17.49
C TYR A 210 0.01 4.39 18.43
N ASP A 211 -0.55 4.31 19.63
CA ASP A 211 -0.23 5.21 20.73
C ASP A 211 1.12 4.83 21.40
N PRO A 212 1.62 5.61 22.37
CA PRO A 212 2.87 5.30 23.08
C PRO A 212 2.88 3.97 23.85
N ASP A 213 1.71 3.39 24.08
CA ASP A 213 1.52 2.10 24.75
C ASP A 213 1.37 0.94 23.76
N GLY A 214 1.41 1.21 22.45
CA GLY A 214 1.30 0.20 21.39
C GLY A 214 -0.14 -0.23 21.10
N LYS A 215 -1.14 0.57 21.51
CA LYS A 215 -2.54 0.33 21.15
C LYS A 215 -2.87 1.02 19.85
N VAL A 216 -3.67 0.35 19.02
CA VAL A 216 -4.11 0.89 17.74
C VAL A 216 -5.01 2.11 17.97
N VAL A 217 -4.69 3.24 17.34
CA VAL A 217 -5.50 4.47 17.34
C VAL A 217 -6.01 4.84 15.95
N TYR A 218 -5.49 4.20 14.91
CA TYR A 218 -5.97 4.30 13.53
C TYR A 218 -5.79 2.96 12.83
N SER A 219 -6.79 2.54 12.07
CA SER A 219 -6.74 1.34 11.24
C SER A 219 -7.43 1.59 9.91
N PHE A 220 -6.72 1.27 8.83
CA PHE A 220 -7.23 1.27 7.47
C PHE A 220 -6.87 -0.06 6.82
N ILE A 221 -7.82 -0.65 6.11
CA ILE A 221 -7.59 -1.82 5.25
C ILE A 221 -8.39 -1.61 3.96
N ASP A 222 -7.74 -1.84 2.82
CA ASP A 222 -8.40 -1.96 1.53
C ASP A 222 -7.79 -3.11 0.72
N ALA A 223 -8.50 -3.61 -0.28
CA ALA A 223 -8.00 -4.64 -1.16
C ALA A 223 -8.29 -4.33 -2.62
N ALA A 224 -7.25 -4.33 -3.45
CA ALA A 224 -7.36 -4.29 -4.90
C ALA A 224 -7.41 -5.72 -5.42
N GLN A 225 -8.56 -6.15 -5.95
CA GLN A 225 -8.65 -7.42 -6.67
C GLN A 225 -8.72 -7.16 -8.17
N VAL A 226 -7.66 -7.56 -8.87
CA VAL A 226 -7.49 -7.36 -10.30
C VAL A 226 -7.53 -8.72 -10.97
N THR A 227 -8.51 -8.88 -11.87
CA THR A 227 -8.75 -10.15 -12.56
C THR A 227 -8.65 -9.98 -14.07
N GLY A 228 -8.34 -11.08 -14.75
CA GLY A 228 -8.27 -11.15 -16.20
C GLY A 228 -8.51 -12.56 -16.71
N LYS A 229 -8.47 -12.69 -18.03
CA LYS A 229 -8.64 -13.94 -18.77
C LYS A 229 -7.54 -14.04 -19.80
N VAL A 230 -7.10 -15.25 -20.13
CA VAL A 230 -6.19 -15.49 -21.26
C VAL A 230 -6.97 -16.25 -22.32
N GLU A 231 -7.12 -15.64 -23.49
CA GLU A 231 -7.80 -16.23 -24.64
C GLU A 231 -6.95 -16.02 -25.89
N ASN A 232 -6.76 -17.06 -26.69
CA ASN A 232 -5.92 -17.03 -27.90
C ASN A 232 -4.51 -16.46 -27.65
N GLY A 233 -3.92 -16.80 -26.50
CA GLY A 233 -2.60 -16.31 -26.10
C GLY A 233 -2.54 -14.84 -25.69
N VAL A 234 -3.68 -14.17 -25.51
CA VAL A 234 -3.74 -12.75 -25.12
C VAL A 234 -4.51 -12.61 -23.81
N ALA A 235 -3.91 -11.90 -22.85
CA ALA A 235 -4.60 -11.57 -21.61
C ALA A 235 -5.46 -10.30 -21.76
N THR A 236 -6.70 -10.37 -21.31
CA THR A 236 -7.62 -9.23 -21.20
C THR A 236 -7.97 -8.99 -19.73
N LEU A 237 -7.95 -7.72 -19.31
CA LEU A 237 -8.45 -7.31 -17.99
C LEU A 237 -9.97 -7.42 -17.95
N ASN A 238 -10.51 -7.85 -16.82
CA ASN A 238 -11.95 -7.72 -16.57
C ASN A 238 -12.31 -6.24 -16.35
N GLU A 239 -13.60 -5.91 -16.42
CA GLU A 239 -14.07 -4.54 -16.23
C GLU A 239 -13.77 -4.01 -14.80
N GLU A 240 -13.63 -2.70 -14.67
CA GLU A 240 -13.46 -1.99 -13.39
C GLU A 240 -12.28 -2.47 -12.50
N VAL A 241 -11.20 -2.94 -13.11
CA VAL A 241 -9.95 -3.32 -12.40
C VAL A 241 -9.23 -2.14 -11.73
N GLN A 242 -9.68 -0.91 -11.96
CA GLN A 242 -9.04 0.31 -11.45
C GLN A 242 -9.57 0.77 -10.08
N ARG A 243 -10.57 0.08 -9.51
CA ARG A 243 -11.15 0.38 -8.18
C ARG A 243 -10.91 -0.76 -7.21
N THR A 244 -10.60 -0.43 -5.96
CA THR A 244 -10.50 -1.38 -4.86
C THR A 244 -11.88 -1.91 -4.43
N LYS A 245 -11.89 -2.96 -3.61
CA LYS A 245 -13.12 -3.49 -2.99
C LYS A 245 -13.80 -2.44 -2.12
N GLY A 246 -13.04 -1.67 -1.35
CA GLY A 246 -13.57 -0.56 -0.56
C GLY A 246 -14.19 0.55 -1.41
N GLN A 247 -13.57 0.88 -2.55
CA GLN A 247 -14.06 1.90 -3.48
C GLN A 247 -15.32 1.46 -4.21
N LYS A 248 -15.49 0.17 -4.53
CA LYS A 248 -16.69 -0.38 -5.19
C LYS A 248 -17.92 -0.38 -4.27
N LYS A 249 -17.74 -0.42 -2.95
CA LYS A 249 -18.84 -0.52 -1.98
C LYS A 249 -19.81 -1.65 -2.36
N ASP A 250 -21.10 -1.36 -2.54
CA ASP A 250 -22.12 -2.34 -2.92
C ASP A 250 -21.91 -2.96 -4.31
N GLU A 251 -21.22 -2.28 -5.22
CA GLU A 251 -20.93 -2.80 -6.58
C GLU A 251 -19.99 -4.02 -6.53
N TYR A 252 -19.26 -4.22 -5.42
CA TYR A 252 -18.42 -5.41 -5.24
C TYR A 252 -19.27 -6.70 -5.08
N GLY A 253 -20.48 -6.60 -4.51
CA GLY A 253 -21.47 -7.67 -4.48
C GLY A 253 -21.18 -8.82 -3.50
N MET A 254 -20.40 -8.59 -2.43
CA MET A 254 -20.09 -9.64 -1.43
C MET A 254 -21.31 -10.05 -0.61
N LYS A 255 -22.35 -9.21 -0.50
CA LYS A 255 -23.57 -9.50 0.26
C LYS A 255 -24.15 -10.88 -0.08
N ILE A 256 -24.08 -11.29 -1.34
CA ILE A 256 -24.60 -12.58 -1.84
C ILE A 256 -23.84 -13.77 -1.22
N ALA A 257 -22.51 -13.65 -1.07
CA ALA A 257 -21.66 -14.72 -0.54
C ALA A 257 -21.45 -14.62 1.00
N SER A 258 -21.84 -13.51 1.60
CA SER A 258 -21.66 -13.21 3.03
C SER A 258 -22.75 -13.87 3.86
N SER A 259 -22.38 -14.81 4.75
CA SER A 259 -23.35 -15.47 5.63
C SER A 259 -24.00 -14.56 6.68
N ILE A 260 -23.48 -13.33 6.84
CA ILE A 260 -24.04 -12.29 7.72
C ILE A 260 -24.72 -11.15 6.95
N GLY A 261 -24.86 -11.28 5.62
CA GLY A 261 -25.53 -10.30 4.77
C GLY A 261 -24.83 -8.93 4.69
N LYS A 262 -23.55 -8.85 5.03
CA LYS A 262 -22.73 -7.62 4.97
C LYS A 262 -21.80 -7.61 3.76
N GLU A 263 -21.65 -6.43 3.15
CA GLU A 263 -20.65 -6.16 2.12
C GLU A 263 -19.22 -6.19 2.67
N TRP A 264 -18.24 -6.30 1.77
CA TRP A 264 -16.82 -6.31 2.12
C TRP A 264 -16.41 -5.08 2.93
N TYR A 265 -16.81 -3.88 2.49
CA TYR A 265 -16.45 -2.64 3.15
C TYR A 265 -17.08 -2.50 4.55
N GLU A 266 -18.28 -3.05 4.76
CA GLU A 266 -18.96 -3.04 6.07
C GLU A 266 -18.26 -3.97 7.06
N GLN A 267 -17.77 -5.11 6.58
CA GLN A 267 -16.99 -6.04 7.41
C GLN A 267 -15.61 -5.47 7.76
N VAL A 268 -14.96 -4.79 6.82
CA VAL A 268 -13.69 -4.10 7.10
C VAL A 268 -13.89 -2.92 8.05
N ALA A 269 -14.97 -2.15 7.92
CA ALA A 269 -15.30 -1.11 8.88
C ALA A 269 -15.45 -1.69 10.30
N ALA A 270 -16.19 -2.79 10.45
CA ALA A 270 -16.34 -3.48 11.73
C ALA A 270 -14.99 -4.00 12.28
N PHE A 271 -14.09 -4.48 11.43
CA PHE A 271 -12.74 -4.86 11.84
C PHE A 271 -11.92 -3.65 12.31
N ASN A 272 -11.93 -2.56 11.55
CA ASN A 272 -11.19 -1.33 11.89
C ASN A 272 -11.67 -0.75 13.22
N GLU A 273 -12.98 -0.74 13.48
CA GLU A 273 -13.54 -0.35 14.78
C GLU A 273 -13.10 -1.29 15.90
N TYR A 274 -13.14 -2.61 15.66
CA TYR A 274 -12.74 -3.60 16.64
C TYR A 274 -11.29 -3.43 17.11
N VAL A 275 -10.35 -3.07 16.24
CA VAL A 275 -8.94 -2.99 16.64
C VAL A 275 -8.61 -1.75 17.46
N ILE A 276 -9.41 -0.67 17.38
CA ILE A 276 -9.13 0.57 18.12
C ILE A 276 -9.05 0.31 19.63
N GLY A 277 -8.01 0.88 20.25
CA GLY A 277 -7.73 0.78 21.69
C GLY A 277 -7.12 -0.55 22.13
N LYS A 278 -6.87 -1.49 21.21
CA LYS A 278 -6.26 -2.79 21.47
C LYS A 278 -4.82 -2.84 20.98
N THR A 279 -3.97 -3.60 21.66
CA THR A 279 -2.66 -4.02 21.18
C THR A 279 -2.81 -5.13 20.12
N PRO A 280 -1.79 -5.37 19.26
CA PRO A 280 -1.83 -6.50 18.31
C PRO A 280 -2.09 -7.86 18.97
N ALA A 281 -1.58 -8.07 20.19
CA ALA A 281 -1.80 -9.30 20.95
C ALA A 281 -3.27 -9.46 21.38
N GLU A 282 -3.90 -8.39 21.88
CA GLU A 282 -5.32 -8.39 22.23
C GLU A 282 -6.21 -8.58 20.99
N VAL A 283 -5.88 -7.89 19.89
CA VAL A 283 -6.57 -8.02 18.60
C VAL A 283 -6.60 -9.49 18.17
N LYS A 284 -5.44 -10.17 18.18
CA LYS A 284 -5.31 -11.58 17.81
C LYS A 284 -6.08 -12.50 18.74
N ALA A 285 -6.02 -12.28 20.05
CA ALA A 285 -6.66 -13.12 21.06
C ALA A 285 -8.19 -13.07 20.99
N GLY A 286 -8.79 -11.89 20.77
CA GLY A 286 -10.24 -11.70 20.72
C GLY A 286 -10.89 -11.95 19.35
N ALA A 287 -10.10 -11.99 18.28
CA ALA A 287 -10.61 -11.93 16.90
C ALA A 287 -11.66 -12.99 16.57
N ASP A 288 -11.49 -14.22 17.04
CA ASP A 288 -12.44 -15.31 16.75
C ASP A 288 -13.77 -15.17 17.47
N ALA A 289 -13.77 -14.61 18.68
CA ALA A 289 -14.99 -14.44 19.47
C ALA A 289 -15.76 -13.18 19.06
N ASP A 290 -15.04 -12.06 18.90
CA ASP A 290 -15.64 -10.72 18.81
C ASP A 290 -16.05 -10.35 17.38
N LEU A 291 -15.39 -10.92 16.36
CA LEU A 291 -15.67 -10.60 14.97
C LEU A 291 -16.64 -11.59 14.30
N LYS A 292 -16.99 -12.70 14.93
CA LYS A 292 -17.78 -13.77 14.29
C LYS A 292 -19.15 -13.33 13.74
N SER A 293 -19.75 -12.29 14.33
CA SER A 293 -21.05 -11.76 13.91
C SER A 293 -20.93 -10.59 12.92
N SER A 294 -19.73 -10.07 12.70
CA SER A 294 -19.49 -8.86 11.93
C SER A 294 -18.50 -9.04 10.77
N VAL A 295 -17.72 -10.12 10.77
CA VAL A 295 -16.70 -10.45 9.76
C VAL A 295 -16.74 -11.95 9.45
N THR A 296 -17.00 -12.28 8.19
CA THR A 296 -16.96 -13.65 7.65
C THR A 296 -15.76 -13.87 6.75
N MET A 297 -15.03 -12.81 6.37
CA MET A 297 -13.79 -12.90 5.62
C MET A 297 -12.72 -13.66 6.40
N GLY A 298 -11.78 -14.27 5.66
CA GLY A 298 -10.58 -14.82 6.27
C GLY A 298 -9.89 -13.77 7.15
N LYS A 299 -9.56 -14.13 8.40
CA LYS A 299 -9.01 -13.17 9.36
C LYS A 299 -7.52 -12.89 9.14
N THR A 300 -6.77 -13.82 8.55
CA THR A 300 -5.33 -13.66 8.30
C THR A 300 -5.00 -12.38 7.50
N PRO A 301 -5.65 -12.09 6.36
CA PRO A 301 -5.46 -10.82 5.65
C PRO A 301 -5.79 -9.55 6.46
N LEU A 302 -6.56 -9.66 7.55
CA LEU A 302 -6.92 -8.53 8.41
C LEU A 302 -5.96 -8.39 9.61
N LEU A 303 -5.58 -9.50 10.22
CA LEU A 303 -4.77 -9.54 11.45
C LEU A 303 -3.27 -9.35 11.16
N SER A 304 -2.74 -10.01 10.13
CA SER A 304 -1.29 -9.98 9.84
C SER A 304 -0.75 -8.57 9.60
N PRO A 305 -1.45 -7.67 8.88
CA PRO A 305 -0.97 -6.30 8.72
C PRO A 305 -0.87 -5.51 10.03
N ILE A 306 -1.75 -5.76 11.02
CA ILE A 306 -1.69 -5.10 12.34
C ILE A 306 -0.43 -5.51 13.11
N GLU A 307 0.01 -6.77 12.98
CA GLU A 307 1.26 -7.23 13.60
C GLU A 307 2.48 -6.64 12.88
N VAL A 308 2.51 -6.70 11.55
CA VAL A 308 3.64 -6.22 10.74
C VAL A 308 3.81 -4.71 10.83
N ASN A 309 2.71 -3.94 10.82
CA ASN A 309 2.78 -2.49 11.00
C ASN A 309 3.30 -2.14 12.39
N ASN A 310 3.00 -2.91 13.44
CA ASN A 310 3.52 -2.63 14.78
C ASN A 310 5.05 -2.74 14.85
N GLU A 311 5.64 -3.63 14.04
CA GLU A 311 7.10 -3.79 13.95
C GLU A 311 7.78 -2.73 13.07
N LYS A 312 7.06 -2.24 12.04
CA LYS A 312 7.60 -1.33 11.01
C LYS A 312 7.18 0.13 11.17
N ALA A 313 6.22 0.42 12.04
CA ALA A 313 5.71 1.76 12.23
C ALA A 313 6.82 2.67 12.74
N ILE A 314 6.95 3.82 12.07
CA ILE A 314 7.95 4.82 12.39
C ILE A 314 7.30 5.96 13.18
N ALA A 315 8.09 6.65 13.99
CA ALA A 315 7.62 7.76 14.79
C ALA A 315 7.05 8.88 13.91
N ILE A 316 5.93 9.46 14.36
CA ILE A 316 5.38 10.67 13.76
C ILE A 316 6.32 11.83 14.09
N VAL A 317 6.77 12.56 13.07
CA VAL A 317 7.64 13.73 13.24
C VAL A 317 6.90 14.81 14.01
N LYS A 318 7.65 15.60 14.80
CA LYS A 318 7.12 16.72 15.58
C LYS A 318 7.02 17.98 14.75
#